data_AF-A0A150GV64-F1
#
_entry.id   AF-A0A150GV64-F1
#
_cell.length_a   1.000
_cell.length_b   1.000
_cell.length_c   1.000
_cell.angle_alpha   90.00
_cell.angle_beta   90.00
_cell.angle_gamma   90.00
#
_symmetry.space_group_name_H-M   'P 1'
#
loop_
_entity.id
_entity.type
_entity.pdbx_description
1 polymer ?
#
loop_
_entity_poly.entity_id
_entity_poly.type
_entity_poly.pdbx_seq_one_letter_code
_entity_poly.pdbx_strand_id
1 'polypeptide(L)'
;MLAGPVLYGPAAGHHVVAVLGSVIGNVGERGLLLTFPCLEALLQAAPAEAAAALQPVLLRMLALVLGGKESGLVVSNALPVLGRLLLAAPAQFVALCAAGAADGEVAAAVAAGREGIPTELSPAEAVLWRLLSLWCEQFDSLGQAGARRLCALALAAGLGLPSRALLGLLDQLLPAITAVWYETEGGGGGFSGEGMPPSYDYFAGGGLHGCGEEGLMEEVAGPALDSEEADGECGRRAQLREADPAGSLPVSEALRRGLAAAAALHGPQQLDAALSRLDEAVAHSVRAATAVPGQAAGQAGG
;
A
#
# COMPACT_ATOMS: atom_id res chain seq x y z
N MET A 1 -8.07 -21.53 -12.66
CA MET A 1 -6.75 -21.26 -12.06
C MET A 1 -6.46 -19.79 -12.28
N LEU A 2 -6.61 -18.95 -11.25
CA LEU A 2 -5.96 -17.65 -11.22
C LEU A 2 -4.47 -17.89 -11.46
N ALA A 3 -3.89 -17.12 -12.37
CA ALA A 3 -2.60 -17.38 -12.96
C ALA A 3 -1.53 -17.67 -11.88
N GLY A 4 -1.23 -18.96 -11.67
CA GLY A 4 -0.45 -19.43 -10.54
C GLY A 4 1.05 -19.19 -10.72
N PRO A 5 1.91 -19.79 -9.87
CA PRO A 5 3.37 -19.68 -9.92
C PRO A 5 3.99 -19.96 -11.31
N VAL A 6 3.24 -20.68 -12.16
CA VAL A 6 3.57 -20.97 -13.56
C VAL A 6 3.79 -19.71 -14.41
N LEU A 7 3.11 -18.60 -14.12
CA LEU A 7 3.35 -17.32 -14.81
C LEU A 7 4.77 -16.81 -14.60
N TYR A 8 5.39 -17.08 -13.46
CA TYR A 8 6.76 -16.66 -13.14
C TYR A 8 7.78 -17.75 -13.46
N GLY A 9 7.36 -18.80 -14.17
CA GLY A 9 8.25 -19.83 -14.70
C GLY A 9 9.19 -19.29 -15.80
N PRO A 10 10.30 -20.00 -16.08
CA PRO A 10 11.46 -19.47 -16.80
C PRO A 10 11.25 -19.11 -18.28
N ALA A 11 10.12 -19.45 -18.90
CA ALA A 11 9.86 -19.17 -20.31
C ALA A 11 8.93 -17.96 -20.54
N ALA A 12 7.72 -17.96 -19.97
CA ALA A 12 6.72 -16.90 -20.22
C ALA A 12 6.88 -15.70 -19.26
N GLY A 13 7.25 -15.95 -18.01
CA GLY A 13 7.33 -14.90 -16.98
C GLY A 13 8.40 -13.85 -17.25
N HIS A 14 9.56 -14.27 -17.76
CA HIS A 14 10.63 -13.34 -18.11
C HIS A 14 10.22 -12.34 -19.19
N HIS A 15 9.43 -12.76 -20.18
CA HIS A 15 8.95 -11.85 -21.22
C HIS A 15 7.95 -10.83 -20.68
N VAL A 16 7.03 -11.25 -19.81
CA VAL A 16 6.08 -10.33 -19.16
C VAL A 16 6.82 -9.31 -18.29
N VAL A 17 7.77 -9.77 -17.47
CA VAL A 17 8.60 -8.88 -16.64
C VAL A 17 9.42 -7.93 -17.49
N ALA A 18 9.99 -8.38 -18.61
CA ALA A 18 10.74 -7.53 -19.53
C ALA A 18 9.86 -6.46 -20.18
N VAL A 19 8.65 -6.81 -20.60
CA VAL A 19 7.67 -5.85 -21.14
C VAL A 19 7.30 -4.82 -20.08
N LEU A 20 6.94 -5.25 -18.87
CA LEU A 20 6.63 -4.33 -17.76
C LEU A 20 7.81 -3.40 -17.44
N GLY A 21 9.03 -3.95 -17.40
CA GLY A 21 10.26 -3.18 -17.21
C GLY A 21 10.51 -2.17 -18.32
N SER A 22 10.10 -2.46 -19.56
CA SER A 22 10.17 -1.53 -20.69
C SER A 22 9.09 -0.44 -20.66
N VAL A 23 7.96 -0.69 -19.98
CA VAL A 23 6.85 0.27 -19.88
C VAL A 23 7.12 1.30 -18.77
N ILE A 24 7.55 0.85 -17.59
CA ILE A 24 7.80 1.74 -16.44
C ILE A 24 8.89 2.77 -16.80
N GLY A 25 8.53 4.05 -16.72
CA GLY A 25 9.40 5.19 -17.04
C GLY A 25 9.57 5.51 -18.54
N ASN A 26 8.93 4.78 -19.45
CA ASN A 26 9.01 5.06 -20.90
C ASN A 26 7.65 5.35 -21.55
N VAL A 27 6.57 5.32 -20.77
CA VAL A 27 5.23 5.72 -21.21
C VAL A 27 4.79 6.98 -20.46
N GLY A 28 3.87 7.75 -21.06
CA GLY A 28 3.31 8.92 -20.40
C GLY A 28 2.42 8.56 -19.21
N GLU A 29 1.98 9.58 -18.46
CA GLU A 29 1.15 9.47 -17.24
C GLU A 29 0.00 8.45 -17.37
N ARG A 30 -0.83 8.55 -18.42
CA ARG A 30 -1.95 7.62 -18.65
C ARG A 30 -1.50 6.16 -18.78
N GLY A 31 -0.35 5.92 -19.41
CA GLY A 31 0.21 4.58 -19.54
C GLY A 31 0.69 4.02 -18.20
N LEU A 32 1.31 4.85 -17.36
CA LEU A 32 1.73 4.46 -16.02
C LEU A 32 0.53 4.10 -15.14
N LEU A 33 -0.51 4.95 -15.15
CA LEU A 33 -1.74 4.72 -14.39
C LEU A 33 -2.47 3.43 -14.80
N LEU A 34 -2.38 3.02 -16.07
CA LEU A 34 -2.90 1.73 -16.53
C LEU A 34 -2.03 0.54 -16.15
N THR A 35 -0.74 0.77 -15.85
CA THR A 35 0.22 -0.28 -15.54
C THR A 35 0.19 -0.66 -14.05
N PHE A 36 0.00 0.30 -13.14
CA PHE A 36 0.01 0.02 -11.70
C PHE A 36 -1.03 -1.02 -11.24
N PRO A 37 -2.30 -1.00 -11.72
CA PRO A 37 -3.27 -2.04 -11.38
C PRO A 37 -2.81 -3.45 -11.80
N CYS A 38 -2.09 -3.55 -12.91
CA CYS A 38 -1.53 -4.82 -13.37
C CYS A 38 -0.43 -5.31 -12.40
N LEU A 39 0.48 -4.42 -12.00
CA LEU A 39 1.53 -4.77 -11.03
C LEU A 39 0.95 -5.17 -9.68
N GLU A 40 -0.08 -4.47 -9.20
CA GLU A 40 -0.72 -4.82 -7.95
C GLU A 40 -1.44 -6.17 -8.03
N ALA A 41 -2.19 -6.43 -9.10
CA ALA A 41 -2.89 -7.70 -9.30
C ALA A 41 -1.91 -8.89 -9.36
N LEU A 42 -0.75 -8.70 -9.99
CA LEU A 42 0.33 -9.70 -10.03
C LEU A 42 0.85 -10.01 -8.61
N LEU A 43 1.08 -8.98 -7.79
CA LEU A 43 1.49 -9.13 -6.40
C LEU A 43 0.39 -9.73 -5.51
N GLN A 44 -0.89 -9.44 -5.79
CA GLN A 44 -2.02 -10.01 -5.07
C GLN A 44 -2.21 -11.50 -5.40
N ALA A 45 -2.01 -11.89 -6.67
CA ALA A 45 -2.25 -13.26 -7.13
C ALA A 45 -1.17 -14.25 -6.69
N ALA A 46 0.09 -13.83 -6.63
CA ALA A 46 1.21 -14.68 -6.21
C ALA A 46 2.28 -13.86 -5.46
N PRO A 47 2.04 -13.46 -4.20
CA PRO A 47 2.87 -12.51 -3.48
C PRO A 47 4.37 -12.79 -3.49
N ALA A 48 4.77 -14.01 -3.16
CA ALA A 48 6.17 -14.36 -3.00
C ALA A 48 6.90 -14.42 -4.35
N GLU A 49 6.31 -15.10 -5.33
CA GLU A 49 6.87 -15.27 -6.68
C GLU A 49 6.88 -13.96 -7.45
N ALA A 50 5.79 -13.19 -7.39
CA ALA A 50 5.67 -11.89 -8.04
C ALA A 50 6.66 -10.89 -7.46
N ALA A 51 6.78 -10.82 -6.12
CA ALA A 51 7.72 -9.91 -5.47
C ALA A 51 9.17 -10.19 -5.91
N ALA A 52 9.55 -11.46 -6.01
CA ALA A 52 10.88 -11.83 -6.49
C ALA A 52 11.08 -11.50 -7.99
N ALA A 53 10.10 -11.85 -8.83
CA ALA A 53 10.21 -11.67 -10.28
C ALA A 53 10.13 -10.19 -10.71
N LEU A 54 9.32 -9.37 -10.03
CA LEU A 54 9.11 -7.97 -10.35
C LEU A 54 10.17 -7.03 -9.77
N GLN A 55 11.15 -7.53 -9.01
CA GLN A 55 12.20 -6.72 -8.40
C GLN A 55 12.84 -5.66 -9.33
N PRO A 56 13.25 -5.98 -10.59
CA PRO A 56 13.80 -4.96 -11.48
C PRO A 56 12.76 -3.90 -11.91
N VAL A 57 11.49 -4.28 -12.06
CA VAL A 57 10.39 -3.37 -12.40
C VAL A 57 10.09 -2.44 -11.23
N LEU A 58 10.03 -2.99 -10.01
CA LEU A 58 9.81 -2.27 -8.77
C LEU A 58 10.95 -1.29 -8.46
N LEU A 59 12.20 -1.66 -8.74
CA LEU A 59 13.36 -0.78 -8.60
C LEU A 59 13.26 0.43 -9.54
N ARG A 60 12.85 0.20 -10.79
CA ARG A 60 12.62 1.28 -11.75
C ARG A 60 11.46 2.18 -11.34
N MET A 61 10.38 1.59 -10.81
CA MET A 61 9.25 2.34 -10.25
C MET A 61 9.69 3.18 -9.05
N LEU A 62 10.58 2.66 -8.20
CA LEU A 62 11.14 3.41 -7.07
C LEU A 62 11.95 4.63 -7.53
N ALA A 63 12.78 4.50 -8.57
CA ALA A 63 13.51 5.62 -9.16
C ALA A 63 12.56 6.69 -9.70
N LEU A 64 11.49 6.27 -10.38
CA LEU A 64 10.45 7.14 -10.92
C LEU A 64 9.72 7.91 -9.81
N VAL A 65 9.29 7.20 -8.76
CA VAL A 65 8.56 7.77 -7.61
C VAL A 65 9.42 8.76 -6.83
N LEU A 66 10.69 8.42 -6.56
CA LEU A 66 11.58 9.28 -5.78
C LEU A 66 12.22 10.41 -6.59
N GLY A 67 12.26 10.28 -7.91
CA GLY A 67 12.98 11.19 -8.81
C GLY A 67 12.40 12.61 -8.91
N GLY A 68 11.21 12.86 -8.37
CA GLY A 68 10.59 14.19 -8.28
C GLY A 68 10.16 14.79 -9.64
N LYS A 69 10.14 13.99 -10.70
CA LYS A 69 9.77 14.42 -12.06
C LYS A 69 8.31 14.10 -12.42
N GLU A 70 7.71 13.16 -11.71
CA GLU A 70 6.37 12.68 -11.98
C GLU A 70 5.30 13.52 -11.27
N SER A 71 4.07 13.48 -11.79
CA SER A 71 2.95 14.16 -11.15
C SER A 71 2.58 13.48 -9.83
N GLY A 72 2.01 14.25 -8.89
CA GLY A 72 1.49 13.69 -7.63
C GLY A 72 0.47 12.58 -7.84
N LEU A 73 -0.29 12.64 -8.95
CA LEU A 73 -1.24 11.59 -9.33
C LEU A 73 -0.52 10.26 -9.66
N VAL A 74 0.56 10.30 -10.43
CA VAL A 74 1.35 9.10 -10.74
C VAL A 74 1.99 8.54 -9.47
N VAL A 75 2.59 9.42 -8.66
CA VAL A 75 3.25 9.02 -7.42
C VAL A 75 2.25 8.37 -6.46
N SER A 76 1.11 9.02 -6.19
CA SER A 76 0.10 8.48 -5.28
C SER A 76 -0.45 7.14 -5.77
N ASN A 77 -0.67 6.99 -7.08
CA ASN A 77 -1.14 5.73 -7.66
C ASN A 77 -0.07 4.64 -7.76
N ALA A 78 1.21 4.92 -7.54
CA ALA A 78 2.25 3.88 -7.42
C ALA A 78 2.31 3.28 -6.00
N LEU A 79 1.87 4.01 -4.97
CA LEU A 79 1.95 3.60 -3.57
C LEU A 79 1.17 2.31 -3.25
N PRO A 80 -0.04 2.05 -3.80
CA PRO A 80 -0.74 0.78 -3.59
C PRO A 80 0.07 -0.45 -4.03
N VAL A 81 0.86 -0.35 -5.10
CA VAL A 81 1.76 -1.42 -5.55
C VAL A 81 2.83 -1.70 -4.49
N LEU A 82 3.43 -0.65 -3.93
CA LEU A 82 4.42 -0.76 -2.85
C LEU A 82 3.79 -1.23 -1.53
N GLY A 83 2.54 -0.83 -1.25
CA GLY A 83 1.76 -1.32 -0.11
C GLY A 83 1.44 -2.78 -0.19
N ARG A 84 1.08 -3.26 -1.38
CA ARG A 84 0.89 -4.67 -1.64
C ARG A 84 2.17 -5.47 -1.40
N LEU A 85 3.30 -4.98 -1.91
CA LEU A 85 4.61 -5.59 -1.68
C LEU A 85 4.96 -5.65 -0.18
N LEU A 86 4.78 -4.55 0.54
CA LEU A 86 5.09 -4.47 1.97
C LEU A 86 4.23 -5.41 2.81
N LEU A 87 2.92 -5.48 2.53
CA LEU A 87 2.00 -6.35 3.26
C LEU A 87 2.27 -7.84 2.99
N ALA A 88 2.49 -8.20 1.74
CA ALA A 88 2.50 -9.58 1.33
C ALA A 88 3.92 -10.19 1.31
N ALA A 89 4.95 -9.36 1.20
CA ALA A 89 6.34 -9.76 1.04
C ALA A 89 7.31 -8.73 1.69
N PRO A 90 7.23 -8.51 3.01
CA PRO A 90 8.00 -7.46 3.71
C PRO A 90 9.52 -7.63 3.57
N ALA A 91 10.03 -8.86 3.50
CA ALA A 91 11.45 -9.12 3.29
C ALA A 91 11.92 -8.62 1.91
N GLN A 92 11.10 -8.81 0.87
CA GLN A 92 11.35 -8.33 -0.48
C GLN A 92 11.24 -6.80 -0.56
N PHE A 93 10.33 -6.18 0.20
CA PHE A 93 10.28 -4.73 0.34
C PHE A 93 11.57 -4.15 0.95
N VAL A 94 12.11 -4.78 2.00
CA VAL A 94 13.41 -4.38 2.58
C VAL A 94 14.54 -4.58 1.56
N ALA A 95 14.53 -5.70 0.84
CA ALA A 95 15.51 -5.95 -0.23
C ALA A 95 15.41 -4.93 -1.37
N LEU A 96 14.21 -4.42 -1.67
CA LEU A 96 14.01 -3.34 -2.64
C LEU A 96 14.66 -2.04 -2.18
N CYS A 97 14.53 -1.68 -0.89
CA CYS A 97 15.20 -0.50 -0.34
C CYS A 97 16.73 -0.63 -0.39
N ALA A 98 17.26 -1.83 -0.08
CA ALA A 98 18.69 -2.11 -0.18
C ALA A 98 19.20 -2.06 -1.64
N ALA A 99 18.44 -2.61 -2.58
CA ALA A 99 18.75 -2.52 -4.01
C ALA A 99 18.71 -1.06 -4.51
N GLY A 100 17.71 -0.28 -4.07
CA GLY A 100 17.60 1.14 -4.35
C GLY A 100 18.81 1.94 -3.85
N ALA A 101 19.35 1.60 -2.68
CA ALA A 101 20.54 2.25 -2.17
C ALA A 101 21.82 1.97 -3.00
N ALA A 102 21.86 0.83 -3.70
CA ALA A 102 22.94 0.47 -4.61
C ALA A 102 22.72 0.97 -6.05
N ASP A 103 21.50 1.37 -6.39
CA ASP A 103 21.13 1.92 -7.68
C ASP A 103 21.45 3.41 -7.77
N GLY A 104 22.16 3.81 -8.83
CA GLY A 104 22.65 5.18 -8.98
C GLY A 104 21.54 6.23 -9.14
N GLU A 105 20.42 5.89 -9.80
CA GLU A 105 19.32 6.82 -10.02
C GLU A 105 18.52 7.01 -8.73
N VAL A 106 18.19 5.93 -8.03
CA VAL A 106 17.50 5.97 -6.74
C VAL A 106 18.35 6.69 -5.69
N ALA A 107 19.64 6.34 -5.58
CA ALA A 107 20.54 6.98 -4.61
C ALA A 107 20.68 8.49 -4.88
N ALA A 108 20.75 8.91 -6.15
CA ALA A 108 20.77 10.32 -6.52
C ALA A 108 19.45 11.03 -6.18
N ALA A 109 18.31 10.39 -6.41
CA ALA A 109 17.00 10.93 -6.04
C ALA A 109 16.86 11.14 -4.53
N VAL A 110 17.28 10.16 -3.72
CA VAL A 110 17.30 10.29 -2.26
C VAL A 110 18.26 11.40 -1.80
N ALA A 111 19.43 11.52 -2.44
CA ALA A 111 20.38 12.58 -2.12
C ALA A 111 19.84 13.99 -2.46
N ALA A 112 19.09 14.13 -3.56
CA ALA A 112 18.45 15.38 -3.94
C ALA A 112 17.32 15.78 -2.97
N GLY A 113 16.59 14.80 -2.43
CA GLY A 113 15.52 14.99 -1.44
C GLY A 113 15.95 14.76 0.01
N ARG A 114 17.22 15.05 0.36
CA ARG A 114 17.80 14.68 1.67
C ARG A 114 17.31 15.53 2.85
N GLU A 115 16.59 16.63 2.61
CA GLU A 115 16.06 17.47 3.67
C GLU A 115 15.15 16.63 4.61
N GLY A 116 15.38 16.75 5.92
CA GLY A 116 14.65 15.98 6.94
C GLY A 116 15.08 14.52 7.13
N ILE A 117 16.01 13.99 6.32
CA ILE A 117 16.55 12.63 6.51
C ILE A 117 17.67 12.65 7.56
N PRO A 118 17.59 11.86 8.64
CA PRO A 118 18.66 11.77 9.63
C PRO A 118 19.98 11.29 9.03
N THR A 119 21.09 11.90 9.44
CA THR A 119 22.41 11.71 8.84
C THR A 119 23.04 10.35 9.14
N GLU A 120 22.62 9.75 10.24
CA GLU A 120 23.10 8.49 10.81
C GLU A 120 22.48 7.25 10.17
N LEU A 121 21.47 7.42 9.32
CA LEU A 121 20.82 6.31 8.63
C LEU A 121 21.77 5.65 7.63
N SER A 122 21.73 4.33 7.55
CA SER A 122 22.37 3.61 6.45
C SER A 122 21.73 4.01 5.10
N PRO A 123 22.42 3.81 3.96
CA PRO A 123 21.85 4.14 2.66
C PRO A 123 20.48 3.50 2.37
N ALA A 124 20.29 2.25 2.78
CA ALA A 124 19.01 1.55 2.64
C ALA A 124 17.91 2.14 3.53
N GLU A 125 18.27 2.57 4.75
CA GLU A 125 17.35 3.25 5.65
C GLU A 125 16.99 4.66 5.17
N ALA A 126 17.91 5.36 4.49
CA ALA A 126 17.62 6.65 3.87
C ALA A 126 16.62 6.51 2.71
N VAL A 127 16.72 5.45 1.90
CA VAL A 127 15.73 5.10 0.86
C VAL A 127 14.38 4.81 1.51
N LEU A 128 14.34 3.97 2.55
CA LEU A 128 13.12 3.65 3.29
C LEU A 128 12.48 4.91 3.88
N TRP A 129 13.26 5.74 4.56
CA TRP A 129 12.80 6.98 5.16
C TRP A 129 12.18 7.89 4.11
N ARG A 130 12.90 8.17 3.01
CA ARG A 130 12.41 9.06 1.96
C ARG A 130 11.13 8.52 1.32
N LEU A 131 11.06 7.21 1.06
CA LEU A 131 9.88 6.57 0.50
C LEU A 131 8.67 6.72 1.43
N LEU A 132 8.82 6.48 2.72
CA LEU A 132 7.72 6.56 3.69
C LEU A 132 7.28 8.01 3.94
N SER A 133 8.20 8.97 4.01
CA SER A 133 7.85 10.39 4.07
C SER A 133 7.06 10.81 2.83
N LEU A 134 7.53 10.46 1.63
CA LEU A 134 6.81 10.75 0.38
C LEU A 134 5.43 10.08 0.36
N TRP A 135 5.32 8.86 0.90
CA TRP A 135 4.05 8.18 1.04
C TRP A 135 3.07 8.99 1.88
N CYS A 136 3.49 9.47 3.04
CA CYS A 136 2.68 10.33 3.91
C CYS A 136 2.33 11.67 3.24
N GLU A 137 3.28 12.31 2.56
CA GLU A 137 3.06 13.54 1.79
C GLU A 137 1.97 13.37 0.72
N GLN A 138 1.91 12.20 0.08
CA GLN A 138 0.96 11.89 -1.00
C GLN A 138 -0.31 11.18 -0.52
N PHE A 139 -0.45 10.92 0.78
CA PHE A 139 -1.52 10.09 1.30
C PHE A 139 -2.91 10.68 1.01
N ASP A 140 -3.07 12.00 1.13
CA ASP A 140 -4.31 12.71 0.81
C ASP A 140 -4.60 12.79 -0.69
N SER A 141 -3.60 12.52 -1.53
CA SER A 141 -3.77 12.41 -2.99
C SER A 141 -4.27 11.02 -3.44
N LEU A 142 -4.45 10.07 -2.50
CA LEU A 142 -5.10 8.79 -2.77
C LEU A 142 -6.62 8.99 -2.81
N GLY A 143 -7.18 9.15 -4.01
CA GLY A 143 -8.61 9.39 -4.17
C GLY A 143 -9.51 8.17 -3.93
N GLN A 144 -8.96 6.95 -3.92
CA GLN A 144 -9.72 5.71 -3.79
C GLN A 144 -9.66 5.17 -2.35
N ALA A 145 -10.82 4.87 -1.76
CA ALA A 145 -10.91 4.34 -0.40
C ALA A 145 -10.16 3.01 -0.23
N GLY A 146 -10.23 2.13 -1.23
CA GLY A 146 -9.48 0.87 -1.25
C GLY A 146 -7.96 1.10 -1.21
N ALA A 147 -7.46 2.08 -1.96
CA ALA A 147 -6.03 2.42 -2.02
C ALA A 147 -5.56 3.02 -0.69
N ARG A 148 -6.33 3.97 -0.13
CA ARG A 148 -6.05 4.56 1.20
C ARG A 148 -5.95 3.48 2.26
N ARG A 149 -6.91 2.54 2.29
CA ARG A 149 -6.91 1.43 3.25
C ARG A 149 -5.73 0.48 3.06
N LEU A 150 -5.46 0.03 1.84
CA LEU A 150 -4.30 -0.83 1.55
C LEU A 150 -3.01 -0.16 2.02
N CYS A 151 -2.85 1.12 1.70
CA CYS A 151 -1.70 1.91 2.13
C CYS A 151 -1.62 2.03 3.66
N ALA A 152 -2.72 2.34 4.36
CA ALA A 152 -2.73 2.41 5.82
C ALA A 152 -2.38 1.07 6.48
N LEU A 153 -2.93 -0.04 5.97
CA LEU A 153 -2.58 -1.39 6.43
C LEU A 153 -1.09 -1.67 6.21
N ALA A 154 -0.56 -1.28 5.05
CA ALA A 154 0.86 -1.45 4.73
C ALA A 154 1.75 -0.61 5.64
N LEU A 155 1.42 0.65 5.90
CA LEU A 155 2.16 1.50 6.83
C LEU A 155 2.13 0.93 8.26
N ALA A 156 0.98 0.41 8.71
CA ALA A 156 0.85 -0.28 9.99
C ALA A 156 1.74 -1.53 10.07
N ALA A 157 1.75 -2.37 9.03
CA ALA A 157 2.67 -3.51 8.95
C ALA A 157 4.14 -3.07 8.87
N GLY A 158 4.39 -1.93 8.21
CA GLY A 158 5.70 -1.30 8.06
C GLY A 158 6.35 -0.94 9.38
N LEU A 159 5.58 -0.65 10.43
CA LEU A 159 6.11 -0.43 11.79
C LEU A 159 6.93 -1.62 12.31
N GLY A 160 6.68 -2.83 11.79
CA GLY A 160 7.40 -4.05 12.14
C GLY A 160 8.63 -4.34 11.26
N LEU A 161 9.11 -3.41 10.43
CA LEU A 161 10.36 -3.62 9.68
C LEU A 161 11.57 -3.45 10.60
N PRO A 162 12.70 -4.14 10.33
CA PRO A 162 13.91 -4.08 11.15
C PRO A 162 14.71 -2.78 10.89
N SER A 163 14.10 -1.61 11.07
CA SER A 163 14.75 -0.31 10.90
C SER A 163 14.32 0.69 11.98
N ARG A 164 15.31 1.22 12.70
CA ARG A 164 15.05 2.23 13.75
C ARG A 164 14.62 3.58 13.17
N ALA A 165 14.85 3.78 11.86
CA ALA A 165 14.40 4.95 11.11
C ALA A 165 12.88 5.19 11.27
N LEU A 166 12.09 4.11 11.39
CA LEU A 166 10.64 4.18 11.54
C LEU A 166 10.19 4.89 12.82
N LEU A 167 10.96 4.77 13.91
CA LEU A 167 10.63 5.44 15.17
C LEU A 167 10.71 6.97 15.05
N GLY A 168 11.51 7.46 14.10
CA GLY A 168 11.61 8.89 13.78
C GLY A 168 10.50 9.40 12.88
N LEU A 169 9.68 8.52 12.29
CA LEU A 169 8.59 8.86 11.37
C LEU A 169 7.20 8.63 11.97
N LEU A 170 7.08 8.23 13.24
CA LEU A 170 5.79 7.90 13.84
C LEU A 170 4.79 9.07 13.80
N ASP A 171 5.28 10.29 13.89
CA ASP A 171 4.50 11.52 13.77
C ASP A 171 3.88 11.73 12.38
N GLN A 172 4.48 11.15 11.33
CA GLN A 172 3.96 11.18 9.95
C GLN A 172 3.14 9.94 9.62
N LEU A 173 3.58 8.76 10.08
CA LEU A 173 2.96 7.47 9.78
C LEU A 173 1.61 7.31 10.48
N LEU A 174 1.54 7.62 11.77
CA LEU A 174 0.36 7.36 12.59
C LEU A 174 -0.86 8.22 12.20
N PRO A 175 -0.73 9.50 11.82
CA PRO A 175 -1.86 10.27 11.28
C PRO A 175 -2.49 9.62 10.03
N ALA A 176 -1.67 9.16 9.08
CA ALA A 176 -2.17 8.50 7.87
C ALA A 176 -2.96 7.22 8.20
N ILE A 177 -2.43 6.40 9.12
CA ILE A 177 -3.09 5.16 9.57
C ILE A 177 -4.39 5.46 10.33
N THR A 178 -4.35 6.41 11.27
CA THR A 178 -5.50 6.73 12.11
C THR A 178 -6.61 7.48 11.37
N ALA A 179 -6.28 8.27 10.34
CA ALA A 179 -7.26 8.87 9.45
C ALA A 179 -8.14 7.81 8.79
N VAL A 180 -7.53 6.77 8.21
CA VAL A 180 -8.28 5.65 7.63
C VAL A 180 -9.05 4.87 8.69
N TRP A 181 -8.49 4.70 9.90
CA TRP A 181 -9.23 4.08 11.00
C TRP A 181 -10.52 4.87 11.32
N TYR A 182 -10.48 6.20 11.35
CA TYR A 182 -11.71 7.00 11.51
C TYR A 182 -12.69 6.82 10.35
N GLU A 183 -12.18 6.77 9.11
CA GLU A 183 -12.98 6.56 7.91
C GLU A 183 -13.70 5.19 7.91
N THR A 184 -13.08 4.15 8.49
CA THR A 184 -13.52 2.75 8.29
C THR A 184 -14.02 2.04 9.56
N GLU A 185 -13.61 2.45 10.75
CA GLU A 185 -13.91 1.74 12.01
C GLU A 185 -14.41 2.69 13.10
N GLY A 186 -13.72 3.82 13.32
CA GLY A 186 -13.95 4.72 14.45
C GLY A 186 -15.07 5.75 14.26
N GLY A 187 -15.43 6.08 13.02
CA GLY A 187 -16.34 7.19 12.69
C GLY A 187 -17.83 6.86 12.66
N GLY A 188 -18.24 5.63 13.02
CA GLY A 188 -19.65 5.21 13.04
C GLY A 188 -20.33 5.05 11.66
N GLY A 189 -19.66 5.45 10.57
CA GLY A 189 -20.13 5.30 9.18
C GLY A 189 -19.21 4.46 8.29
N GLY A 190 -18.32 3.67 8.89
CA GLY A 190 -17.34 2.88 8.15
C GLY A 190 -17.95 1.67 7.43
N PHE A 191 -17.25 1.18 6.40
CA PHE A 191 -17.55 -0.04 5.64
C PHE A 191 -17.37 -1.32 6.49
N SER A 192 -18.04 -1.41 7.63
CA SER A 192 -17.97 -2.57 8.50
C SER A 192 -18.79 -3.71 7.88
N GLY A 193 -18.13 -4.60 7.14
CA GLY A 193 -18.69 -5.88 6.72
C GLY A 193 -19.01 -6.04 5.24
N GLU A 194 -18.94 -4.98 4.43
CA GLU A 194 -18.97 -5.09 2.96
C GLU A 194 -17.53 -5.15 2.44
N GLY A 195 -17.26 -6.06 1.50
CA GLY A 195 -15.94 -6.23 0.91
C GLY A 195 -15.44 -4.90 0.34
N MET A 196 -14.24 -4.47 0.74
CA MET A 196 -13.76 -3.15 0.34
C MET A 196 -13.57 -3.04 -1.17
N PRO A 197 -13.88 -1.88 -1.77
CA PRO A 197 -13.61 -1.63 -3.18
C PRO A 197 -12.11 -1.80 -3.46
N PRO A 198 -11.76 -2.22 -4.68
CA PRO A 198 -10.36 -2.38 -5.08
C PRO A 198 -9.59 -1.06 -4.93
N SER A 199 -8.28 -1.18 -4.78
CA SER A 199 -7.36 -0.04 -4.78
C SER A 199 -7.49 0.84 -6.04
N TYR A 200 -7.77 0.20 -7.18
CA TYR A 200 -8.02 0.87 -8.44
C TYR A 200 -9.44 0.58 -8.92
N ASP A 201 -10.32 1.57 -8.75
CA ASP A 201 -11.68 1.52 -9.30
C ASP A 201 -11.96 2.64 -10.33
N TYR A 202 -10.89 3.29 -10.80
CA TYR A 202 -10.95 4.49 -11.66
C TYR A 202 -11.75 4.28 -12.97
N PHE A 203 -11.87 3.03 -13.42
CA PHE A 203 -12.64 2.67 -14.62
C PHE A 203 -14.02 2.06 -14.34
N ALA A 204 -14.34 1.70 -13.10
CA ALA A 204 -15.65 1.16 -12.76
C ALA A 204 -16.73 2.26 -12.68
N GLY A 205 -16.35 3.49 -12.32
CA GLY A 205 -17.25 4.66 -12.33
C GLY A 205 -17.56 5.24 -13.73
N GLY A 206 -16.89 4.75 -14.78
CA GLY A 206 -16.97 5.27 -16.15
C GLY A 206 -17.53 4.27 -17.16
N GLY A 207 -18.65 3.60 -16.85
CA GLY A 207 -19.42 2.83 -17.84
C GLY A 207 -18.93 1.41 -18.15
N LEU A 208 -18.01 0.86 -17.36
CA LEU A 208 -17.67 -0.57 -17.36
C LEU A 208 -18.28 -1.26 -16.12
N HIS A 209 -19.56 -1.00 -15.87
CA HIS A 209 -20.41 -1.89 -15.07
C HIS A 209 -20.74 -3.12 -15.93
N GLY A 210 -19.80 -4.04 -16.05
CA GLY A 210 -20.09 -5.38 -16.59
C GLY A 210 -20.52 -6.37 -15.52
N CYS A 211 -20.32 -6.05 -14.24
CA CYS A 211 -20.46 -7.00 -13.14
C CYS A 211 -21.17 -6.29 -11.99
N GLY A 212 -22.48 -6.17 -12.14
CA GLY A 212 -23.37 -5.55 -11.16
C GLY A 212 -23.42 -6.36 -9.87
N GLU A 213 -23.24 -5.67 -8.76
CA GLU A 213 -23.91 -6.02 -7.51
C GLU A 213 -25.26 -5.31 -7.55
N GLU A 214 -26.34 -6.08 -7.45
CA GLU A 214 -27.72 -5.61 -7.61
C GLU A 214 -28.05 -4.49 -6.60
N GLY A 215 -28.24 -3.25 -7.09
CA GLY A 215 -28.64 -2.17 -6.18
C GLY A 215 -28.74 -0.78 -6.80
N LEU A 216 -29.87 -0.49 -7.44
CA LEU A 216 -30.50 0.85 -7.46
C LEU A 216 -29.86 2.00 -8.26
N MET A 217 -29.21 1.77 -9.41
CA MET A 217 -29.13 2.84 -10.43
C MET A 217 -29.34 2.31 -11.85
N GLU A 218 -30.12 3.06 -12.61
CA GLU A 218 -30.56 2.80 -13.97
C GLU A 218 -29.36 2.50 -14.89
N GLU A 219 -29.37 1.26 -15.38
CA GLU A 219 -28.34 0.60 -16.17
C GLU A 219 -28.18 1.30 -17.53
N VAL A 220 -27.24 2.25 -17.63
CA VAL A 220 -26.71 2.64 -18.93
C VAL A 220 -25.72 1.55 -19.35
N ALA A 221 -26.27 0.45 -19.85
CA ALA A 221 -25.53 -0.58 -20.54
C ALA A 221 -24.84 0.08 -21.76
N GLY A 222 -23.57 0.43 -21.60
CA GLY A 222 -22.67 0.50 -22.75
C GLY A 222 -22.64 -0.88 -23.42
N PRO A 223 -22.09 -1.03 -24.64
CA PRO A 223 -21.91 -2.33 -25.26
C PRO A 223 -20.80 -3.09 -24.51
N ALA A 224 -21.08 -3.48 -23.27
CA ALA A 224 -20.38 -4.55 -22.60
C ALA A 224 -20.62 -5.78 -23.49
N LEU A 225 -19.54 -6.28 -24.05
CA LEU A 225 -19.57 -7.45 -24.89
C LEU A 225 -20.05 -8.60 -24.00
N ASP A 226 -21.29 -9.05 -24.20
CA ASP A 226 -21.83 -10.32 -23.67
C ASP A 226 -20.96 -11.47 -24.17
N SER A 227 -19.82 -11.66 -23.54
CA SER A 227 -18.81 -12.64 -23.88
C SER A 227 -18.50 -13.43 -22.62
N GLU A 228 -18.51 -14.76 -22.74
CA GLU A 228 -18.10 -15.69 -21.67
C GLU A 228 -16.69 -15.33 -21.12
N GLU A 229 -15.85 -14.68 -21.92
CA GLU A 229 -14.54 -14.18 -21.50
C GLU A 229 -14.61 -13.02 -20.49
N ALA A 230 -15.59 -12.12 -20.66
CA ALA A 230 -15.82 -10.99 -19.76
C ALA A 230 -16.33 -11.48 -18.39
N ASP A 231 -17.31 -12.39 -18.40
CA ASP A 231 -17.84 -13.03 -17.20
C ASP A 231 -16.74 -13.81 -16.46
N GLY A 232 -15.93 -14.55 -17.22
CA GLY A 232 -14.79 -15.29 -16.68
C GLY A 232 -13.75 -14.39 -16.03
N GLU A 233 -13.49 -13.20 -16.59
CA GLU A 233 -12.56 -12.22 -16.01
C GLU A 233 -13.13 -11.60 -14.73
N CYS A 234 -14.42 -11.24 -14.71
CA CYS A 234 -15.06 -10.76 -13.49
C CYS A 234 -15.03 -11.79 -12.37
N GLY A 235 -15.35 -13.05 -12.68
CA GLY A 235 -15.29 -14.14 -11.71
C GLY A 235 -13.87 -14.31 -11.14
N ARG A 236 -12.83 -14.21 -11.98
CA ARG A 236 -11.43 -14.25 -11.52
C ARG A 236 -11.10 -13.07 -10.61
N ARG A 237 -11.53 -11.85 -10.95
CA ARG A 237 -11.30 -10.66 -10.11
C ARG A 237 -12.02 -10.75 -8.77
N ALA A 238 -13.25 -11.23 -8.76
CA ALA A 238 -14.01 -11.46 -7.52
C ALA A 238 -13.30 -12.49 -6.63
N GLN A 239 -12.88 -13.63 -7.18
CA GLN A 239 -12.11 -14.64 -6.44
C GLN A 239 -10.80 -14.08 -5.88
N LEU A 240 -10.09 -13.25 -6.65
CA LEU A 240 -8.86 -12.62 -6.21
C LEU A 240 -9.10 -11.63 -5.05
N ARG A 241 -10.22 -10.90 -5.07
CA ARG A 241 -10.65 -10.00 -3.99
C ARG A 241 -11.04 -10.77 -2.73
N GLU A 242 -11.83 -11.83 -2.87
CA GLU A 242 -12.25 -12.68 -1.75
C GLU A 242 -11.06 -13.38 -1.08
N ALA A 243 -10.06 -13.76 -1.86
CA ALA A 243 -8.83 -14.38 -1.36
C ALA A 243 -7.85 -13.39 -0.70
N ASP A 244 -8.11 -12.08 -0.78
CA ASP A 244 -7.20 -11.05 -0.29
C ASP A 244 -7.29 -10.87 1.23
N PRO A 245 -6.24 -11.21 2.01
CA PRO A 245 -6.27 -11.01 3.45
C PRO A 245 -6.36 -9.53 3.85
N ALA A 246 -5.92 -8.60 3.00
CA ALA A 246 -6.07 -7.17 3.27
C ALA A 246 -7.54 -6.73 3.26
N GLY A 247 -8.40 -7.46 2.53
CA GLY A 247 -9.83 -7.18 2.43
C GLY A 247 -10.54 -7.26 3.79
N SER A 248 -10.18 -8.23 4.63
CA SER A 248 -10.85 -8.48 5.92
C SER A 248 -10.09 -7.99 7.16
N LEU A 249 -8.82 -7.60 7.02
CA LEU A 249 -7.99 -7.16 8.16
C LEU A 249 -8.41 -5.77 8.68
N PRO A 250 -8.81 -5.64 9.97
CA PRO A 250 -9.05 -4.34 10.57
C PRO A 250 -7.77 -3.49 10.67
N VAL A 251 -7.88 -2.20 10.37
CA VAL A 251 -6.81 -1.20 10.54
C VAL A 251 -6.39 -1.12 12.02
N SER A 252 -7.33 -1.16 12.97
CA SER A 252 -6.99 -1.19 14.40
C SER A 252 -6.15 -2.40 14.78
N GLU A 253 -6.47 -3.57 14.23
CA GLU A 253 -5.72 -4.80 14.46
C GLU A 253 -4.32 -4.74 13.81
N ALA A 254 -4.24 -4.29 12.56
CA ALA A 254 -2.97 -4.09 11.87
C ALA A 254 -2.06 -3.12 12.63
N LEU A 255 -2.60 -2.00 13.13
CA LEU A 255 -1.85 -1.02 13.92
C LEU A 255 -1.35 -1.61 15.24
N ARG A 256 -2.19 -2.35 15.98
CA ARG A 256 -1.77 -3.04 17.21
C ARG A 256 -0.63 -4.03 16.93
N ARG A 257 -0.76 -4.84 15.88
CA ARG A 257 0.27 -5.82 15.48
C ARG A 257 1.57 -5.10 15.09
N GLY A 258 1.49 -4.01 14.34
CA GLY A 258 2.63 -3.19 13.94
C GLY A 258 3.38 -2.60 15.13
N LEU A 259 2.67 -1.96 16.07
CA LEU A 259 3.27 -1.42 17.29
C LEU A 259 3.88 -2.50 18.18
N ALA A 260 3.22 -3.65 18.30
CA ALA A 260 3.77 -4.79 19.05
C ALA A 260 5.07 -5.33 18.39
N ALA A 261 5.11 -5.41 17.06
CA ALA A 261 6.31 -5.81 16.32
C ALA A 261 7.44 -4.78 16.49
N ALA A 262 7.14 -3.49 16.42
CA ALA A 262 8.11 -2.42 16.69
C ALA A 262 8.69 -2.52 18.11
N ALA A 263 7.84 -2.75 19.11
CA ALA A 263 8.27 -2.93 20.49
C ALA A 263 9.19 -4.15 20.65
N ALA A 264 8.89 -5.26 19.96
CA ALA A 264 9.71 -6.47 19.98
C ALA A 264 11.08 -6.26 19.33
N LEU A 265 11.17 -5.49 18.24
CA LEU A 265 12.40 -5.26 17.48
C LEU A 265 13.31 -4.19 18.11
N HIS A 266 12.73 -3.12 18.66
CA HIS A 266 13.49 -1.96 19.13
C HIS A 266 13.49 -1.80 20.65
N GLY A 267 12.67 -2.60 21.35
CA GLY A 267 12.47 -2.52 22.79
C GLY A 267 11.33 -1.57 23.15
N PRO A 268 10.49 -1.93 24.14
CA PRO A 268 9.30 -1.16 24.51
C PRO A 268 9.65 0.26 24.95
N GLN A 269 10.74 0.44 25.70
CA GLN A 269 11.18 1.76 26.17
C GLN A 269 11.49 2.74 25.03
N GLN A 270 12.05 2.24 23.91
CA GLN A 270 12.37 3.10 22.77
C GLN A 270 11.10 3.50 22.01
N LEU A 271 10.16 2.57 21.87
CA LEU A 271 8.87 2.85 21.27
C LEU A 271 8.07 3.83 22.14
N ASP A 272 7.99 3.60 23.45
CA ASP A 272 7.28 4.47 24.39
C ASP A 272 7.86 5.89 24.36
N ALA A 273 9.19 6.02 24.36
CA ALA A 273 9.85 7.32 24.24
C ALA A 273 9.59 8.00 22.88
N ALA A 274 9.33 7.23 21.82
CA ALA A 274 8.96 7.77 20.52
C ALA A 274 7.49 8.22 20.49
N LEU A 275 6.59 7.41 21.03
CA LEU A 275 5.16 7.72 21.16
C LEU A 275 4.92 8.92 22.08
N SER A 276 5.74 9.12 23.12
CA SER A 276 5.61 10.27 24.03
C SER A 276 6.01 11.61 23.39
N ARG A 277 6.62 11.61 22.19
CA ARG A 277 6.94 12.83 21.44
C ARG A 277 5.84 13.23 20.45
N LEU A 278 4.83 12.40 20.28
CA LEU A 278 3.71 12.69 19.38
C LEU A 278 2.93 13.91 19.88
N ASP A 279 2.33 14.63 18.94
CA ASP A 279 1.28 15.60 19.27
C ASP A 279 0.13 14.91 20.01
N GLU A 280 -0.50 15.64 20.94
CA GLU A 280 -1.54 15.07 21.81
C GLU A 280 -2.74 14.54 21.01
N ALA A 281 -3.12 15.20 19.90
CA ALA A 281 -4.21 14.73 19.06
C ALA A 281 -3.87 13.39 18.39
N VAL A 282 -2.65 13.26 17.87
CA VAL A 282 -2.17 12.00 17.26
C VAL A 282 -2.09 10.90 18.30
N ALA A 283 -1.53 11.19 19.48
CA ALA A 283 -1.45 10.24 20.57
C ALA A 283 -2.84 9.75 21.01
N HIS A 284 -3.82 10.66 21.10
CA HIS A 284 -5.20 10.32 21.39
C HIS A 284 -5.81 9.40 20.32
N SER A 285 -5.66 9.73 19.03
CA SER A 285 -6.16 8.90 17.93
C SER A 285 -5.56 7.50 17.90
N VAL A 286 -4.26 7.37 18.19
CA VAL A 286 -3.59 6.07 18.30
C VAL A 286 -4.13 5.26 19.46
N ARG A 287 -4.34 5.87 20.64
CA ARG A 287 -4.97 5.22 21.80
C ARG A 287 -6.39 4.75 21.48
N ALA A 288 -7.19 5.58 20.82
CA ALA A 288 -8.54 5.23 20.40
C ALA A 288 -8.53 4.03 19.43
N ALA A 289 -7.67 4.07 18.40
CA ALA A 289 -7.57 3.01 17.41
C ALA A 289 -7.04 1.68 17.97
N THR A 290 -6.19 1.74 19.00
CA THR A 290 -5.58 0.54 19.61
C THR A 290 -6.32 0.02 20.84
N ALA A 291 -7.34 0.72 21.32
CA ALA A 291 -8.16 0.26 22.43
C ALA A 291 -8.76 -1.13 22.17
N VAL A 292 -8.80 -1.97 23.19
CA VAL A 292 -9.43 -3.29 23.09
C VAL A 292 -10.96 -3.10 23.06
N PRO A 293 -11.68 -3.71 22.10
CA PRO A 293 -13.14 -3.65 22.07
C PRO A 293 -13.72 -4.14 23.42
N GLY A 294 -14.41 -3.25 24.14
CA GLY A 294 -15.03 -3.55 25.44
C GLY A 294 -14.45 -2.83 26.66
N GLN A 295 -13.29 -2.18 26.58
CA GLN A 295 -12.76 -1.38 27.72
C GLN A 295 -13.28 0.06 27.79
N ALA A 296 -13.87 0.60 26.71
CA ALA A 296 -14.39 1.96 26.67
C ALA A 296 -15.67 2.19 27.51
N ALA A 297 -16.39 1.13 27.89
CA ALA A 297 -17.62 1.24 28.68
C ALA A 297 -17.40 1.47 30.20
N GLY A 298 -16.15 1.39 30.68
CA GLY A 298 -15.83 1.46 32.11
C GLY A 298 -15.39 2.84 32.63
N GLN A 299 -15.19 3.85 31.76
CA GLN A 299 -14.64 5.16 32.14
C GLN A 299 -15.61 6.34 31.99
N ALA A 300 -16.86 6.08 31.58
CA ALA A 300 -17.93 7.10 31.54
C ALA A 300 -18.83 7.09 32.80
N GLY A 301 -18.42 6.41 33.86
CA GLY A 301 -19.16 6.30 35.12
C GLY A 301 -18.22 6.34 36.33
N GLY A 302 -17.67 7.51 36.62
CA GLY A 302 -16.87 7.81 37.80
C GLY A 302 -16.86 9.30 38.09
#